data_AF-A0A350F107-F1
#
_entry.id   AF-A0A350F107-F1
#
_cell.length_a   1.000
_cell.length_b   1.000
_cell.length_c   1.000
_cell.angle_alpha   90.00
_cell.angle_beta   90.00
_cell.angle_gamma   90.00
#
_symmetry.space_group_name_H-M   'P 1'
#
loop_
_entity.id
_entity.type
_entity.pdbx_description
1 polymer ?
#
loop_
_entity_poly.entity_id
_entity_poly.type
_entity_poly.pdbx_seq_one_letter_code
_entity_poly.pdbx_strand_id
1 'polypeptide(L)'
;MKLFRQLPLTSMLALLVAAGVARSPAQDAGDAAGEPDSTPTEESSVEPVKVEQVSVKNGVLHATGDEGGFTPTNSVVLPFDVKVRTNLTFTVSGGKARKLQEGQTIRKDGTLQSPDGSVMPVVDHVAVKNGQVVIVKDGERSKLDSPTRLADGSRIEPDGTMVSPGGSRTRLLDGQLFKLSGESFPATDTATLMDGQVVLQKDGSKIQLRTTQMMMMSDGTKVHGNGRVEYRDGRTLQLAEGQTIRTEGVRR
;
A
#
# COMPACT_ATOMS: atom_id res chain seq x y z
N MET A 1 1.26 -39.73 28.41
CA MET A 1 0.85 -39.48 29.82
C MET A 1 1.98 -38.76 30.53
N LYS A 2 1.84 -37.45 30.76
CA LYS A 2 2.58 -36.69 31.78
C LYS A 2 1.73 -35.46 32.12
N LEU A 3 1.09 -35.53 33.28
CA LEU A 3 0.33 -34.46 33.92
C LEU A 3 1.26 -33.29 34.24
N PHE A 4 0.85 -32.06 33.95
CA PHE A 4 1.31 -30.90 34.71
C PHE A 4 0.12 -30.02 35.09
N ARG A 5 0.12 -29.68 36.39
CA ARG A 5 -0.97 -29.11 37.18
C ARG A 5 -1.26 -27.65 36.81
N GLN A 6 -2.55 -27.31 36.90
CA GLN A 6 -3.07 -25.95 37.14
C GLN A 6 -2.68 -25.45 38.54
N LEU A 7 -2.47 -24.14 38.66
CA LEU A 7 -2.82 -23.34 39.85
C LEU A 7 -3.32 -21.95 39.38
N PRO A 8 -4.41 -21.41 39.96
CA PRO A 8 -4.92 -20.08 39.65
C PRO A 8 -4.35 -19.02 40.60
N LEU A 9 -4.12 -17.79 40.10
CA LEU A 9 -3.93 -16.62 40.96
C LEU A 9 -5.21 -15.78 41.00
N THR A 10 -5.80 -15.76 42.19
CA THR A 10 -6.90 -14.93 42.67
C THR A 10 -6.37 -13.57 43.15
N SER A 11 -7.30 -12.62 43.37
CA SER A 11 -7.17 -11.32 44.08
C SER A 11 -6.84 -10.10 43.20
N MET A 12 -7.34 -8.89 43.44
CA MET A 12 -8.34 -8.28 44.33
C MET A 12 -8.52 -6.85 43.79
N LEU A 13 -9.75 -6.35 43.60
CA LEU A 13 -10.39 -5.32 44.44
C LEU A 13 -9.69 -3.94 44.49
N ALA A 14 -10.27 -2.92 43.85
CA ALA A 14 -10.33 -1.56 44.40
C ALA A 14 -11.47 -0.75 43.76
N LEU A 15 -12.46 -0.49 44.59
CA LEU A 15 -13.60 0.41 44.46
C LEU A 15 -13.10 1.85 44.69
N LEU A 16 -13.50 2.84 43.87
CA LEU A 16 -13.70 4.19 44.41
C LEU A 16 -14.76 4.97 43.63
N VAL A 17 -15.76 5.39 44.39
CA VAL A 17 -16.88 6.27 44.07
C VAL A 17 -16.46 7.71 44.36
N ALA A 18 -16.85 8.67 43.52
CA ALA A 18 -17.12 10.04 43.96
C ALA A 18 -18.12 10.71 43.03
N ALA A 19 -19.36 10.81 43.51
CA ALA A 19 -20.38 11.72 43.02
C ALA A 19 -20.11 13.14 43.56
N GLY A 20 -20.48 14.16 42.78
CA GLY A 20 -20.42 15.55 43.22
C GLY A 20 -21.27 16.46 42.33
N VAL A 21 -22.56 16.53 42.65
CA VAL A 21 -23.53 17.50 42.14
C VAL A 21 -23.46 18.75 43.03
N ALA A 22 -23.36 19.94 42.45
CA ALA A 22 -23.87 21.17 43.05
C ALA A 22 -24.19 22.21 41.97
N ARG A 23 -25.36 22.83 42.12
CA ARG A 23 -26.04 23.75 41.19
C ARG A 23 -26.04 25.16 41.81
N SER A 24 -26.00 26.18 40.95
CA SER A 24 -26.61 27.54 41.09
C SER A 24 -25.93 28.61 41.98
N PRO A 25 -26.28 29.91 41.85
CA PRO A 25 -26.69 30.67 40.64
C PRO A 25 -26.10 32.12 40.54
N ALA A 26 -26.27 32.71 39.35
CA ALA A 26 -26.63 34.11 39.05
C ALA A 26 -25.67 35.31 39.27
N GLN A 27 -25.79 36.22 38.28
CA GLN A 27 -25.49 37.67 38.24
C GLN A 27 -24.01 38.09 38.12
N ASP A 28 -23.63 38.68 36.99
CA ASP A 28 -23.72 40.14 36.86
C ASP A 28 -23.62 40.59 35.39
N ALA A 29 -24.27 41.71 35.09
CA ALA A 29 -24.33 42.35 33.79
C ALA A 29 -23.06 43.17 33.50
N GLY A 30 -22.59 43.14 32.26
CA GLY A 30 -21.43 43.91 31.80
C GLY A 30 -21.49 44.16 30.30
N ASP A 31 -22.13 45.26 29.96
CA ASP A 31 -22.23 45.89 28.65
C ASP A 31 -20.83 46.34 28.17
N ALA A 32 -20.36 45.82 27.03
CA ALA A 32 -19.26 46.42 26.27
C ALA A 32 -19.28 45.90 24.83
N ALA A 33 -19.82 46.75 23.95
CA ALA A 33 -19.72 46.65 22.51
C ALA A 33 -18.26 46.47 22.05
N GLY A 34 -18.07 45.50 21.17
CA GLY A 34 -16.83 45.25 20.45
C GLY A 34 -17.08 44.10 19.51
N GLU A 35 -17.68 44.37 18.35
CA GLU A 35 -17.75 43.42 17.24
C GLU A 35 -16.30 43.17 16.76
N PRO A 36 -15.73 41.96 16.90
CA PRO A 36 -14.58 41.61 16.10
C PRO A 36 -15.09 41.32 14.69
N ASP A 37 -14.71 42.18 13.76
CA ASP A 37 -14.78 41.97 12.31
C ASP A 37 -14.06 40.67 11.96
N SER A 38 -14.80 39.56 12.05
CA SER A 38 -14.36 38.23 11.64
C SER A 38 -14.40 38.18 10.13
N THR A 39 -13.34 38.71 9.53
CA THR A 39 -12.96 38.37 8.16
C THR A 39 -12.85 36.84 8.07
N PRO A 40 -13.65 36.16 7.22
CA PRO A 40 -13.43 34.76 6.94
C PRO A 40 -12.04 34.68 6.32
N THR A 41 -11.10 34.07 7.03
CA THR A 41 -9.86 33.63 6.42
C THR A 41 -10.27 32.65 5.34
N GLU A 42 -10.30 33.11 4.09
CA GLU A 42 -10.44 32.27 2.92
C GLU A 42 -9.33 31.22 3.03
N GLU A 43 -9.69 30.01 3.49
CA GLU A 43 -8.91 28.81 3.23
C GLU A 43 -8.81 28.72 1.72
N SER A 44 -7.72 29.29 1.20
CA SER A 44 -7.33 29.18 -0.19
C SER A 44 -7.39 27.71 -0.54
N SER A 45 -8.43 27.36 -1.29
CA SER A 45 -8.63 26.06 -1.90
C SER A 45 -7.54 25.89 -2.95
N VAL A 46 -6.31 25.60 -2.48
CA VAL A 46 -5.19 25.24 -3.34
C VAL A 46 -5.64 23.99 -4.08
N GLU A 47 -5.72 24.08 -5.40
CA GLU A 47 -6.03 22.93 -6.24
C GLU A 47 -5.09 21.78 -5.89
N PRO A 48 -5.60 20.54 -5.77
CA PRO A 48 -4.79 19.41 -5.37
C PRO A 48 -3.69 19.18 -6.40
N VAL A 49 -2.44 19.47 -6.02
CA VAL A 49 -1.27 19.19 -6.85
C VAL A 49 -1.29 17.71 -7.23
N LYS A 50 -1.30 17.45 -8.53
CA LYS A 50 -1.33 16.08 -9.06
C LYS A 50 0.04 15.43 -8.83
N VAL A 51 0.07 14.45 -7.92
CA VAL A 51 1.29 13.75 -7.54
C VAL A 51 1.40 12.40 -8.23
N GLU A 52 2.54 12.18 -8.87
CA GLU A 52 2.88 10.95 -9.59
C GLU A 52 3.48 9.89 -8.66
N GLN A 53 4.28 10.30 -7.67
CA GLN A 53 4.83 9.42 -6.64
C GLN A 53 5.24 10.18 -5.40
N VAL A 54 5.37 9.45 -4.30
CA VAL A 54 5.89 9.92 -3.02
C VAL A 54 6.94 8.92 -2.53
N SER A 55 8.12 9.41 -2.15
CA SER A 55 9.25 8.61 -1.69
C SER A 55 9.78 9.12 -0.35
N VAL A 56 10.38 8.24 0.45
CA VAL A 56 11.09 8.62 1.67
C VAL A 56 12.59 8.60 1.39
N LYS A 57 13.24 9.75 1.57
CA LYS A 57 14.70 9.89 1.45
C LYS A 57 15.24 10.70 2.61
N ASN A 58 16.28 10.21 3.27
CA ASN A 58 16.89 10.82 4.45
C ASN A 58 15.87 11.12 5.57
N GLY A 59 14.87 10.25 5.74
CA GLY A 59 13.78 10.45 6.70
C GLY A 59 12.80 11.57 6.33
N VAL A 60 12.88 12.14 5.13
CA VAL A 60 12.02 13.21 4.64
C VAL A 60 11.13 12.69 3.51
N LEU A 61 9.88 13.16 3.49
CA LEU A 61 8.94 12.85 2.44
C LEU A 61 9.23 13.72 1.21
N HIS A 62 9.42 13.10 0.05
CA HIS A 62 9.58 13.78 -1.23
C HIS A 62 8.46 13.36 -2.17
N ALA A 63 7.71 14.33 -2.69
CA ALA A 63 6.71 14.12 -3.73
C ALA A 63 7.30 14.47 -5.11
N THR A 64 6.80 13.83 -6.15
CA THR A 64 7.10 14.19 -7.54
C THR A 64 5.78 14.27 -8.29
N GLY A 65 5.51 15.42 -8.91
CA GLY A 65 4.37 15.64 -9.81
C GLY A 65 4.84 15.98 -11.22
N ASP A 66 3.92 16.49 -12.03
CA ASP A 66 4.20 16.86 -13.43
C ASP A 66 5.24 18.00 -13.54
N GLU A 67 5.27 18.91 -12.57
CA GLU A 67 6.20 20.07 -12.51
C GLU A 67 7.54 19.74 -11.83
N GLY A 68 7.77 18.49 -11.44
CA GLY A 68 8.99 18.03 -10.79
C GLY A 68 8.83 17.67 -9.31
N GLY A 69 9.98 17.61 -8.61
CA GLY A 69 10.06 17.16 -7.22
C GLY A 69 9.87 18.29 -6.21
N PHE A 70 9.09 18.05 -5.15
CA PHE A 70 8.90 18.98 -4.05
C PHE A 70 8.78 18.26 -2.70
N THR A 71 8.95 19.02 -1.62
CA THR A 71 8.79 18.53 -0.24
C THR A 71 7.44 19.02 0.29
N PRO A 72 6.45 18.14 0.50
CA PRO A 72 5.16 18.55 1.03
C PRO A 72 5.27 19.07 2.47
N THR A 73 4.42 20.02 2.84
CA THR A 73 4.38 20.62 4.20
C THR A 73 3.42 19.89 5.15
N ASN A 74 2.28 19.39 4.64
CA ASN A 74 1.24 18.76 5.45
C ASN A 74 0.95 17.30 5.03
N SER A 75 0.32 17.14 3.86
CA SER A 75 -0.01 15.83 3.31
C SER A 75 -0.12 15.88 1.80
N VAL A 76 0.02 14.71 1.19
CA VAL A 76 -0.17 14.45 -0.23
C VAL A 76 -1.26 13.40 -0.40
N VAL A 77 -2.15 13.61 -1.37
CA VAL A 77 -3.16 12.62 -1.75
C VAL A 77 -2.77 12.06 -3.12
N LEU A 78 -2.64 10.74 -3.20
CA LEU A 78 -2.50 10.00 -4.46
C LEU A 78 -3.86 9.34 -4.82
N PRO A 79 -4.02 8.83 -6.05
CA PRO A 79 -5.18 8.01 -6.40
C PRO A 79 -5.41 6.83 -5.45
N PHE A 80 -6.62 6.26 -5.48
CA PHE A 80 -7.06 5.19 -4.56
C PHE A 80 -7.14 5.63 -3.10
N ASP A 81 -7.47 6.90 -2.85
CA ASP A 81 -7.62 7.50 -1.53
C ASP A 81 -6.39 7.31 -0.63
N VAL A 82 -5.20 7.28 -1.24
CA VAL A 82 -3.95 7.14 -0.51
C VAL A 82 -3.53 8.51 0.00
N LYS A 83 -3.67 8.74 1.30
CA LYS A 83 -3.23 9.99 1.95
C LYS A 83 -1.93 9.74 2.68
N VAL A 84 -0.87 10.43 2.28
CA VAL A 84 0.46 10.37 2.88
C VAL A 84 0.73 11.67 3.65
N ARG A 85 1.13 11.58 4.91
CA ARG A 85 1.45 12.70 5.80
C ARG A 85 2.95 12.88 5.94
N THR A 86 3.40 14.09 6.24
CA THR A 86 4.82 14.43 6.43
C THR A 86 5.50 13.70 7.59
N ASN A 87 4.73 13.16 8.55
CA ASN A 87 5.24 12.25 9.59
C ASN A 87 5.53 10.82 9.08
N LEU A 88 5.63 10.64 7.76
CA LEU A 88 5.86 9.37 7.08
C LEU A 88 4.78 8.32 7.33
N THR A 89 3.56 8.74 7.65
CA THR A 89 2.41 7.82 7.76
C THR A 89 1.49 7.96 6.57
N PHE A 90 0.87 6.87 6.16
CA PHE A 90 -0.14 6.86 5.10
C PHE A 90 -1.34 6.01 5.46
N THR A 91 -2.50 6.39 4.94
CA THR A 91 -3.77 5.67 5.03
C THR A 91 -4.28 5.40 3.62
N VAL A 92 -5.08 4.36 3.45
CA VAL A 92 -5.74 4.03 2.19
C VAL A 92 -7.23 3.92 2.46
N SER A 93 -8.05 4.71 1.75
CA SER A 93 -9.50 4.78 1.92
C SER A 93 -9.94 4.97 3.39
N GLY A 94 -9.19 5.77 4.16
CA GLY A 94 -9.47 6.03 5.58
C GLY A 94 -9.20 4.87 6.53
N GLY A 95 -8.60 3.78 6.06
CA GLY A 95 -8.23 2.61 6.85
C GLY A 95 -7.06 2.88 7.82
N LYS A 96 -6.47 1.79 8.32
CA LYS A 96 -5.39 1.85 9.33
C LYS A 96 -4.18 2.67 8.84
N ALA A 97 -3.64 3.52 9.72
CA ALA A 97 -2.41 4.25 9.43
C ALA A 97 -1.20 3.31 9.41
N ARG A 98 -0.38 3.44 8.36
CA ARG A 98 0.84 2.65 8.11
C ARG A 98 2.03 3.57 7.98
N LYS A 99 3.21 3.12 8.41
CA LYS A 99 4.44 3.92 8.34
C LYS A 99 5.23 3.56 7.08
N LEU A 100 5.67 4.59 6.36
CA LEU A 100 6.67 4.45 5.31
C LEU A 100 8.06 4.35 5.93
N GLN A 101 8.89 3.48 5.35
CA GLN A 101 10.28 3.28 5.70
C GLN A 101 11.19 4.00 4.70
N GLU A 102 12.43 4.24 5.11
CA GLU A 102 13.47 4.81 4.25
C GLU A 102 13.58 4.04 2.92
N GLY A 103 13.67 4.77 1.81
CA GLY A 103 13.75 4.21 0.46
C GLY A 103 12.44 3.63 -0.09
N GLN A 104 11.34 3.60 0.68
CA GLN A 104 10.04 3.22 0.15
C GLN A 104 9.44 4.31 -0.72
N THR A 105 8.75 3.89 -1.79
CA THR A 105 8.07 4.80 -2.73
C THR A 105 6.64 4.32 -2.99
N ILE A 106 5.64 5.18 -2.77
CA ILE A 106 4.26 4.97 -3.24
C ILE A 106 4.08 5.67 -4.57
N ARG A 107 3.57 4.97 -5.57
CA ARG A 107 3.29 5.51 -6.90
C ARG A 107 1.79 5.78 -7.09
N LYS A 108 1.45 6.60 -8.08
CA LYS A 108 0.06 6.95 -8.42
C LYS A 108 -0.85 5.77 -8.78
N ASP A 109 -0.25 4.63 -9.16
CA ASP A 109 -0.97 3.41 -9.50
C ASP A 109 -1.39 2.60 -8.26
N GLY A 110 -1.11 3.11 -7.05
CA GLY A 110 -1.45 2.43 -5.81
C GLY A 110 -0.48 1.29 -5.47
N THR A 111 0.77 1.34 -5.95
CA THR A 111 1.81 0.40 -5.53
C THR A 111 2.86 1.04 -4.63
N LEU A 112 3.31 0.26 -3.66
CA LEU A 112 4.46 0.50 -2.79
C LEU A 112 5.65 -0.29 -3.33
N GLN A 113 6.70 0.44 -3.71
CA GLN A 113 8.00 -0.11 -4.01
C GLN A 113 8.87 -0.06 -2.76
N SER A 114 9.48 -1.19 -2.42
CA SER A 114 10.45 -1.30 -1.32
C SER A 114 11.89 -1.20 -1.82
N PRO A 115 12.86 -0.88 -0.95
CA PRO A 115 14.28 -0.81 -1.31
C PRO A 115 14.84 -2.11 -1.89
N ASP A 116 14.24 -3.25 -1.54
CA ASP A 116 14.62 -4.57 -2.07
C ASP A 116 14.13 -4.81 -3.52
N GLY A 117 13.53 -3.82 -4.16
CA GLY A 117 12.94 -3.89 -5.49
C GLY A 117 11.56 -4.55 -5.54
N SER A 118 11.00 -5.01 -4.42
CA SER A 118 9.64 -5.56 -4.42
C SER A 118 8.59 -4.47 -4.64
N VAL A 119 7.57 -4.78 -5.43
CA VAL A 119 6.44 -3.91 -5.72
C VAL A 119 5.16 -4.60 -5.26
N MET A 120 4.40 -3.94 -4.37
CA MET A 120 3.16 -4.48 -3.84
C MET A 120 2.05 -3.43 -3.85
N PRO A 121 0.80 -3.79 -4.13
CA PRO A 121 -0.30 -2.84 -4.02
C PRO A 121 -0.49 -2.41 -2.55
N VAL A 122 -0.81 -1.13 -2.35
CA VAL A 122 -1.12 -0.59 -1.02
C VAL A 122 -2.57 -0.86 -0.60
N VAL A 123 -3.44 -1.12 -1.57
CA VAL A 123 -4.86 -1.43 -1.34
C VAL A 123 -5.05 -2.87 -0.88
N ASP A 124 -6.23 -3.15 -0.34
CA ASP A 124 -6.59 -4.49 0.12
C ASP A 124 -6.67 -5.50 -1.03
N HIS A 125 -6.07 -6.65 -0.83
CA HIS A 125 -5.93 -7.67 -1.85
C HIS A 125 -5.77 -9.07 -1.28
N VAL A 126 -6.06 -10.06 -2.11
CA VAL A 126 -5.65 -11.45 -1.93
C VAL A 126 -4.47 -11.71 -2.86
N ALA A 127 -3.48 -12.45 -2.37
CA ALA A 127 -2.36 -12.92 -3.16
C ALA A 127 -2.09 -14.40 -2.89
N VAL A 128 -1.56 -15.12 -3.86
CA VAL A 128 -0.99 -16.46 -3.63
C VAL A 128 0.53 -16.32 -3.59
N LYS A 129 1.15 -16.80 -2.51
CA LYS A 129 2.60 -16.77 -2.34
C LYS A 129 3.10 -18.10 -1.82
N ASN A 130 4.00 -18.73 -2.55
CA ASN A 130 4.57 -20.04 -2.22
C ASN A 130 3.47 -21.09 -1.99
N GLY A 131 2.46 -21.12 -2.85
CA GLY A 131 1.29 -21.99 -2.75
C GLY A 131 0.32 -21.68 -1.61
N GLN A 132 0.52 -20.60 -0.86
CA GLN A 132 -0.35 -20.17 0.23
C GLN A 132 -1.15 -18.93 -0.14
N VAL A 133 -2.47 -18.97 0.07
CA VAL A 133 -3.32 -17.80 -0.06
C VAL A 133 -3.14 -16.89 1.15
N VAL A 134 -2.77 -15.65 0.90
CA VAL A 134 -2.67 -14.59 1.90
C VAL A 134 -3.67 -13.49 1.58
N ILE A 135 -4.30 -12.97 2.61
CA ILE A 135 -5.18 -11.81 2.51
C ILE A 135 -4.48 -10.63 3.18
N VAL A 136 -4.55 -9.48 2.50
CA VAL A 136 -4.02 -8.21 3.00
C VAL A 136 -5.20 -7.27 3.19
N LYS A 137 -5.47 -6.92 4.45
CA LYS A 137 -6.53 -5.99 4.86
C LYS A 137 -5.94 -4.91 5.71
N ASP A 138 -6.18 -3.65 5.36
CA ASP A 138 -5.60 -2.49 6.05
C ASP A 138 -4.06 -2.58 6.18
N GLY A 139 -3.43 -3.23 5.19
CA GLY A 139 -2.00 -3.55 5.14
C GLY A 139 -1.50 -4.61 6.13
N GLU A 140 -2.39 -5.21 6.92
CA GLU A 140 -2.06 -6.41 7.70
C GLU A 140 -2.19 -7.65 6.82
N ARG A 141 -1.18 -8.51 6.87
CA ARG A 141 -1.15 -9.76 6.11
C ARG A 141 -1.52 -10.90 7.03
N SER A 142 -2.48 -11.72 6.62
CA SER A 142 -2.81 -12.96 7.29
C SER A 142 -2.97 -14.08 6.27
N LYS A 143 -2.72 -15.31 6.71
CA LYS A 143 -3.04 -16.50 5.92
C LYS A 143 -4.55 -16.62 5.82
N LEU A 144 -5.04 -17.02 4.65
CA LEU A 144 -6.44 -17.37 4.48
C LEU A 144 -6.68 -18.78 5.03
N ASP A 145 -7.31 -18.89 6.21
CA ASP A 145 -7.62 -20.19 6.83
C ASP A 145 -9.06 -20.66 6.55
N SER A 146 -9.94 -19.76 6.16
CA SER A 146 -11.33 -20.05 5.80
C SER A 146 -11.72 -19.39 4.48
N PRO A 147 -12.72 -19.93 3.74
CA PRO A 147 -13.15 -19.34 2.49
C PRO A 147 -13.60 -17.88 2.69
N THR A 148 -13.19 -16.99 1.80
CA THR A 148 -13.57 -15.57 1.85
C THR A 148 -14.34 -15.18 0.61
N ARG A 149 -15.45 -14.48 0.80
CA ARG A 149 -16.26 -13.91 -0.28
C ARG A 149 -15.74 -12.51 -0.63
N LEU A 150 -15.55 -12.24 -1.91
CA LEU A 150 -15.20 -10.91 -2.42
C LEU A 150 -16.47 -10.10 -2.69
N ALA A 151 -16.31 -8.79 -2.93
CA ALA A 151 -17.44 -7.89 -3.13
C ALA A 151 -18.26 -8.18 -4.40
N ASP A 152 -17.61 -8.68 -5.46
CA ASP A 152 -18.27 -9.13 -6.70
C ASP A 152 -19.10 -10.41 -6.52
N GLY A 153 -19.07 -11.03 -5.34
CA GLY A 153 -19.77 -12.26 -5.03
C GLY A 153 -18.95 -13.53 -5.28
N SER A 154 -17.74 -13.43 -5.84
CA SER A 154 -16.81 -14.54 -5.97
C SER A 154 -16.33 -15.03 -4.59
N ARG A 155 -15.79 -16.24 -4.55
CA ARG A 155 -15.29 -16.86 -3.31
C ARG A 155 -13.89 -17.41 -3.54
N ILE A 156 -12.95 -17.07 -2.66
CA ILE A 156 -11.60 -17.65 -2.65
C ILE A 156 -11.52 -18.64 -1.51
N GLU A 157 -11.10 -19.87 -1.83
CA GLU A 157 -10.85 -20.95 -0.89
C GLU A 157 -9.40 -20.88 -0.36
N PRO A 158 -9.12 -21.37 0.86
CA PRO A 158 -7.76 -21.40 1.45
C PRO A 158 -6.72 -22.12 0.60
N ASP A 159 -7.18 -23.06 -0.22
CA ASP A 159 -6.29 -23.79 -1.12
C ASP A 159 -5.82 -22.92 -2.29
N GLY A 160 -6.52 -21.83 -2.65
CA GLY A 160 -6.25 -21.01 -3.84
C GLY A 160 -7.24 -21.21 -4.99
N THR A 161 -8.31 -21.99 -4.78
CA THR A 161 -9.41 -22.10 -5.73
C THR A 161 -10.31 -20.87 -5.64
N MET A 162 -10.54 -20.19 -6.77
CA MET A 162 -11.50 -19.11 -6.89
C MET A 162 -12.76 -19.60 -7.57
N VAL A 163 -13.92 -19.30 -6.98
CA VAL A 163 -15.24 -19.60 -7.52
C VAL A 163 -15.88 -18.28 -7.93
N SER A 164 -16.03 -18.04 -9.23
CA SER A 164 -16.68 -16.85 -9.77
C SER A 164 -18.17 -16.80 -9.35
N PRO A 165 -18.84 -15.64 -9.44
CA PRO A 165 -20.26 -15.53 -9.08
C PRO A 165 -21.17 -16.49 -9.86
N GLY A 166 -20.82 -16.80 -11.12
CA GLY A 166 -21.52 -17.80 -11.95
C GLY A 166 -21.17 -19.27 -11.67
N GLY A 167 -20.36 -19.56 -10.64
CA GLY A 167 -20.00 -20.91 -10.23
C GLY A 167 -18.80 -21.53 -10.94
N SER A 168 -18.22 -20.86 -11.94
CA SER A 168 -16.97 -21.29 -12.57
C SER A 168 -15.83 -21.34 -11.55
N ARG A 169 -14.94 -22.33 -11.68
CA ARG A 169 -13.80 -22.53 -10.77
C ARG A 169 -12.50 -22.33 -11.51
N THR A 170 -11.62 -21.50 -10.96
CA THR A 170 -10.27 -21.26 -11.45
C THR A 170 -9.27 -21.43 -10.33
N ARG A 171 -8.03 -21.79 -10.68
CA ARG A 171 -6.94 -21.92 -9.73
C ARG A 171 -6.10 -20.66 -9.76
N LEU A 172 -5.96 -19.99 -8.63
CA LEU A 172 -5.04 -18.87 -8.49
C LEU A 172 -3.60 -19.39 -8.56
N LEU A 173 -2.77 -18.72 -9.35
CA LEU A 173 -1.36 -19.03 -9.49
C LEU A 173 -0.52 -18.20 -8.52
N ASP A 174 0.63 -18.74 -8.13
CA ASP A 174 1.62 -18.00 -7.33
C ASP A 174 1.96 -16.67 -8.01
N GLY A 175 1.92 -15.61 -7.22
CA GLY A 175 2.13 -14.25 -7.68
C GLY A 175 0.88 -13.55 -8.25
N GLN A 176 -0.24 -14.24 -8.46
CA GLN A 176 -1.48 -13.54 -8.81
C GLN A 176 -2.01 -12.72 -7.63
N LEU A 177 -2.50 -11.52 -7.94
CA LEU A 177 -3.14 -10.61 -6.99
C LEU A 177 -4.56 -10.30 -7.45
N PHE A 178 -5.49 -10.31 -6.51
CA PHE A 178 -6.89 -9.93 -6.69
C PHE A 178 -7.28 -8.87 -5.67
N LYS A 179 -7.94 -7.80 -6.09
CA LYS A 179 -8.53 -6.84 -5.17
C LYS A 179 -9.65 -7.51 -4.38
N LEU A 180 -9.94 -7.03 -3.17
CA LEU A 180 -11.13 -7.49 -2.43
C LEU A 180 -12.45 -7.13 -3.11
N SER A 181 -12.42 -6.21 -4.09
CA SER A 181 -13.57 -5.93 -4.95
C SER A 181 -13.90 -7.06 -5.92
N GLY A 182 -12.98 -7.98 -6.19
CA GLY A 182 -13.11 -9.04 -7.22
C GLY A 182 -12.30 -8.79 -8.49
N GLU A 183 -11.82 -7.55 -8.69
CA GLU A 183 -11.01 -7.21 -9.85
C GLU A 183 -9.60 -7.81 -9.75
N SER A 184 -9.09 -8.39 -10.83
CA SER A 184 -7.66 -8.71 -10.94
C SER A 184 -6.84 -7.43 -10.97
N PHE A 185 -5.67 -7.44 -10.35
CA PHE A 185 -4.69 -6.40 -10.64
C PHE A 185 -4.22 -6.53 -12.10
N PRO A 186 -3.89 -5.41 -12.77
CA PRO A 186 -3.21 -5.49 -14.04
C PRO A 186 -1.90 -6.25 -13.83
N ALA A 187 -1.72 -7.36 -14.55
CA ALA A 187 -0.42 -8.01 -14.62
C ALA A 187 0.56 -6.93 -15.06
N THR A 188 1.53 -6.60 -14.22
CA THR A 188 2.53 -5.58 -14.52
C THR A 188 3.86 -6.22 -14.19
N ASP A 189 4.67 -6.43 -15.22
CA ASP A 189 6.02 -6.88 -15.00
C ASP A 189 6.87 -5.63 -14.69
N THR A 190 7.77 -5.73 -13.71
CA THR A 190 8.67 -4.64 -13.35
C THR A 190 10.11 -5.15 -13.35
N ALA A 191 11.03 -4.29 -13.75
CA ALA A 191 12.45 -4.54 -13.60
C ALA A 191 13.10 -3.34 -12.91
N THR A 192 13.82 -3.62 -11.83
CA THR A 192 14.50 -2.60 -11.04
C THR A 192 15.97 -2.97 -10.90
N LEU A 193 16.88 -2.03 -11.13
CA LEU A 193 18.29 -2.21 -10.78
C LEU A 193 18.47 -1.80 -9.31
N MET A 194 18.84 -2.74 -8.45
CA MET A 194 19.12 -2.54 -7.03
C MET A 194 20.46 -3.18 -6.66
N ASP A 195 21.35 -2.41 -6.04
CA ASP A 195 22.69 -2.82 -5.61
C ASP A 195 23.51 -3.46 -6.75
N GLY A 196 23.39 -2.91 -7.97
CA GLY A 196 24.02 -3.46 -9.16
C GLY A 196 23.41 -4.78 -9.68
N GLN A 197 22.29 -5.22 -9.13
CA GLN A 197 21.57 -6.42 -9.54
C GLN A 197 20.16 -6.10 -10.05
N VAL A 198 19.76 -6.71 -11.17
CA VAL A 198 18.38 -6.54 -11.66
C VAL A 198 17.43 -7.47 -10.91
N VAL A 199 16.48 -6.87 -10.22
CA VAL A 199 15.33 -7.52 -9.61
C VAL A 199 14.15 -7.39 -10.58
N LEU A 200 13.70 -8.53 -11.10
CA LEU A 200 12.51 -8.63 -11.90
C LEU A 200 11.33 -9.05 -11.01
N GLN A 201 10.18 -8.40 -11.15
CA GLN A 201 8.93 -8.94 -10.66
C GLN A 201 8.06 -9.25 -11.86
N LYS A 202 7.87 -10.53 -12.13
CA LYS A 202 7.14 -11.03 -13.29
C LYS A 202 6.07 -12.02 -12.83
N ASP A 203 4.84 -11.80 -13.28
CA ASP A 203 3.68 -12.63 -12.89
C ASP A 203 3.57 -12.77 -11.35
N GLY A 204 3.95 -11.70 -10.64
CA GLY A 204 4.03 -11.61 -9.18
C GLY A 204 5.14 -12.40 -8.48
N SER A 205 5.97 -13.12 -9.24
CA SER A 205 7.18 -13.74 -8.73
C SER A 205 8.37 -12.77 -8.77
N LYS A 206 9.14 -12.71 -7.68
CA LYS A 206 10.39 -11.93 -7.60
C LYS A 206 11.56 -12.80 -8.06
N ILE A 207 12.27 -12.36 -9.09
CA ILE A 207 13.36 -13.06 -9.74
C ILE A 207 14.58 -12.14 -9.76
N GLN A 208 15.69 -12.58 -9.18
CA GLN A 208 16.95 -11.88 -9.27
C GLN A 208 17.73 -12.38 -10.47
N LEU A 209 18.04 -11.48 -11.41
CA LEU A 209 18.83 -11.82 -12.59
C LEU A 209 20.33 -11.78 -12.26
N ARG A 210 21.07 -12.75 -12.76
CA ARG A 210 22.54 -12.72 -12.79
C ARG A 210 22.99 -11.85 -13.97
N THR A 211 24.18 -11.25 -13.90
CA THR A 211 24.70 -10.34 -14.94
C THR A 211 24.64 -10.90 -16.37
N THR A 212 24.86 -12.22 -16.54
CA THR A 212 24.83 -12.91 -17.83
C THR A 212 23.45 -13.44 -18.23
N GLN A 213 22.47 -13.36 -17.33
CA GLN A 213 21.12 -13.85 -17.57
C GLN A 213 20.31 -12.76 -18.28
N MET A 214 19.37 -13.20 -19.10
CA MET A 214 18.33 -12.36 -19.68
C MET A 214 16.97 -12.97 -19.43
N MET A 215 15.95 -12.12 -19.32
CA MET A 215 14.57 -12.54 -19.18
C MET A 215 13.68 -11.68 -20.05
N MET A 216 12.64 -12.28 -20.61
CA MET A 216 11.65 -11.59 -21.42
C MET A 216 10.42 -11.26 -20.58
N MET A 217 9.99 -10.01 -20.63
CA MET A 217 8.76 -9.49 -20.04
C MET A 217 7.55 -9.88 -20.89
N SER A 218 6.36 -9.72 -20.34
CA SER A 218 5.10 -10.06 -21.03
C SER A 218 4.84 -9.28 -22.31
N ASP A 219 5.38 -8.06 -22.45
CA ASP A 219 5.24 -7.24 -23.66
C ASP A 219 6.29 -7.55 -24.74
N GLY A 220 7.19 -8.50 -24.47
CA GLY A 220 8.33 -8.85 -25.33
C GLY A 220 9.61 -8.07 -25.04
N THR A 221 9.60 -7.12 -24.09
CA THR A 221 10.80 -6.41 -23.63
C THR A 221 11.79 -7.40 -23.01
N LYS A 222 13.06 -7.36 -23.42
CA LYS A 222 14.13 -8.18 -22.85
C LYS A 222 14.87 -7.37 -21.80
N VAL A 223 15.05 -7.97 -20.63
CA VAL A 223 15.77 -7.40 -19.50
C VAL A 223 16.99 -8.26 -19.23
N HIS A 224 18.16 -7.66 -19.29
CA HIS A 224 19.44 -8.30 -19.00
C HIS A 224 19.84 -8.01 -17.55
N GLY A 225 20.50 -8.98 -16.89
CA GLY A 225 20.91 -8.82 -15.49
C GLY A 225 22.01 -7.79 -15.25
N ASN A 226 22.59 -7.21 -16.31
CA ASN A 226 23.49 -6.05 -16.24
C ASN A 226 22.74 -4.70 -16.31
N GLY A 227 21.41 -4.70 -16.26
CA GLY A 227 20.58 -3.49 -16.31
C GLY A 227 20.24 -3.01 -17.71
N ARG A 228 20.73 -3.65 -18.78
CA ARG A 228 20.30 -3.31 -20.15
C ARG A 228 18.89 -3.83 -20.39
N VAL A 229 18.04 -2.97 -20.94
CA VAL A 229 16.68 -3.26 -21.37
C VAL A 229 16.60 -3.06 -22.88
N GLU A 230 16.01 -4.01 -23.59
CA GLU A 230 15.71 -3.94 -25.03
C GLU A 230 14.19 -4.06 -25.21
N TYR A 231 13.55 -2.97 -25.60
CA TYR A 231 12.12 -2.93 -25.86
C TYR A 231 11.79 -3.67 -27.16
N ARG A 232 10.52 -4.09 -27.31
CA ARG A 232 10.04 -4.79 -28.49
C ARG A 232 10.25 -4.02 -29.81
N ASP A 233 10.25 -2.69 -29.75
CA ASP A 233 10.50 -1.82 -30.90
C ASP A 233 11.99 -1.63 -31.24
N GLY A 234 12.89 -2.32 -30.53
CA GLY A 234 14.34 -2.26 -30.72
C GLY A 234 15.02 -1.13 -29.96
N ARG A 235 14.29 -0.23 -29.29
CA ARG A 235 14.90 0.78 -28.42
C ARG A 235 15.61 0.09 -27.25
N THR A 236 16.69 0.70 -26.79
CA THR A 236 17.44 0.22 -25.62
C THR A 236 17.52 1.27 -24.54
N LEU A 237 17.54 0.82 -23.30
CA LEU A 237 17.71 1.65 -22.11
C LEU A 237 18.69 0.95 -21.17
N GLN A 238 19.60 1.71 -20.57
CA GLN A 238 20.41 1.23 -19.45
C GLN A 238 19.75 1.70 -18.15
N LEU A 239 19.36 0.76 -17.29
CA LEU A 239 18.84 1.10 -15.96
C LEU A 239 19.93 1.76 -15.12
N ALA A 240 19.56 2.86 -14.47
CA ALA A 240 20.31 3.44 -13.37
C ALA A 240 19.93 2.78 -12.03
N GLU A 241 20.78 2.94 -11.03
CA GLU A 241 20.54 2.43 -9.68
C GLU A 241 19.24 2.98 -9.09
N GLY A 242 18.39 2.11 -8.55
CA GLY A 242 17.03 2.41 -8.10
C GLY A 242 16.00 2.65 -9.22
N GLN A 243 16.42 2.73 -10.48
CA GLN A 243 15.50 2.92 -11.60
C GLN A 243 14.66 1.67 -11.81
N THR A 244 13.37 1.88 -12.04
CA THR A 244 12.41 0.81 -12.32
C THR A 244 11.70 1.08 -13.62
N ILE A 245 11.75 0.10 -14.53
CA ILE A 245 10.86 0.05 -15.69
C ILE A 245 9.65 -0.82 -15.37
N ARG A 246 8.56 -0.54 -16.08
CA ARG A 246 7.31 -1.26 -15.94
C ARG A 246 6.76 -1.53 -17.32
N THR A 247 6.22 -2.71 -17.49
CA THR A 247 5.61 -3.14 -18.75
C THR A 247 4.26 -3.74 -18.42
N GLU A 248 3.24 -3.34 -19.17
CA GLU A 248 1.91 -3.94 -19.02
C GLU A 248 1.98 -5.41 -19.44
N GLY A 249 1.49 -6.26 -18.56
CA GLY A 249 1.28 -7.67 -18.81
C GLY A 249 0.08 -7.89 -19.71
N VAL A 250 0.11 -8.98 -20.46
CA VAL A 250 -1.02 -9.37 -21.31
C VAL A 250 -2.19 -9.76 -20.40
N ARG A 251 -3.31 -9.04 -20.52
CA ARG A 251 -4.58 -9.46 -19.90
C ARG A 251 -4.96 -10.82 -20.50
N ARG A 252 -4.98 -11.87 -19.68
CA ARG A 252 -5.55 -13.17 -20.05
C ARG A 252 -6.97 -13.29 -19.55
#